data_AF-A0A3N5ZCF7-F1
#
_entry.id   AF-A0A3N5ZCF7-F1
#
_cell.length_a   1.000
_cell.length_b   1.000
_cell.length_c   1.000
_cell.angle_alpha   90.00
_cell.angle_beta   90.00
_cell.angle_gamma   90.00
#
_symmetry.space_group_name_H-M   'P 1'
#
loop_
_entity.id
_entity.type
_entity.pdbx_description
1 polymer ?
#
loop_
_entity_poly.entity_id
_entity_poly.type
_entity_poly.pdbx_seq_one_letter_code
_entity_poly.pdbx_strand_id
1 'polypeptide(L)'
;CKLLVERDVSALADSRFCPTFLRNATAYGPSPRIRFDLVLNNLAGLAWTAGEIRMTSDGSPLRPLVHVEDISEAFCCVLEAPEDVIHCQVFNVGDNRQNYRVREIADIVGGVFTGCNVTFGQNNGDKRSYRVCFDKINSSLPGFRCRLDARQGAAQLLLVFRQLKMSREVFEFRTFTRLKQLEYLLGLSQIDSHFLWKNRSPEPTAGEGLSVLFAATAAARGSL
;
A
#
# COMPACT_ATOMS: atom_id res chain seq x y z
N CYS A 1 -3.36 14.99 10.33
CA CYS A 1 -1.92 14.62 10.26
C CYS A 1 -1.37 14.77 8.83
N LYS A 2 -1.77 13.96 7.84
CA LYS A 2 -1.20 14.05 6.46
C LYS A 2 -1.37 15.41 5.76
N LEU A 3 -2.56 16.02 5.84
CA LEU A 3 -2.80 17.36 5.29
C LEU A 3 -1.98 18.46 5.98
N LEU A 4 -1.65 18.28 7.26
CA LEU A 4 -0.79 19.23 7.99
C LEU A 4 0.65 19.14 7.49
N VAL A 5 1.14 17.93 7.21
CA VAL A 5 2.45 17.74 6.58
C VAL A 5 2.51 18.42 5.22
N GLU A 6 1.49 18.25 4.38
CA GLU A 6 1.45 18.92 3.07
C GLU A 6 1.51 20.45 3.21
N ARG A 7 0.74 21.02 4.15
CA ARG A 7 0.79 22.46 4.47
C ARG A 7 2.19 22.90 4.92
N ASP A 8 2.75 22.21 5.90
CA ASP A 8 4.00 22.62 6.55
C ASP A 8 5.21 22.44 5.62
N VAL A 9 5.23 21.38 4.81
CA VAL A 9 6.27 21.16 3.79
C VAL A 9 6.14 22.16 2.64
N SER A 10 4.92 22.52 2.23
CA SER A 10 4.73 23.55 1.20
C SER A 10 5.28 24.91 1.63
N ALA A 11 5.22 25.23 2.93
CA ALA A 11 5.79 26.47 3.46
C ALA A 11 7.32 26.52 3.41
N LEU A 12 7.99 25.38 3.19
CA LEU A 12 9.44 25.29 3.02
C LEU A 12 9.87 25.40 1.55
N ALA A 13 8.93 25.40 0.62
CA ALA A 13 9.22 25.40 -0.81
C ALA A 13 9.88 26.71 -1.25
N ASP A 14 11.00 26.59 -1.98
CA ASP A 14 11.73 27.70 -2.55
C ASP A 14 12.45 27.26 -3.84
N SER A 15 13.31 28.10 -4.41
CA SER A 15 14.06 27.79 -5.64
C SER A 15 15.09 26.66 -5.48
N ARG A 16 15.30 26.13 -4.27
CA ARG A 16 16.23 25.04 -3.96
C ARG A 16 15.52 23.83 -3.37
N PHE A 17 14.23 23.95 -3.04
CA PHE A 17 13.41 22.88 -2.51
C PHE A 17 12.06 22.83 -3.24
N CYS A 18 11.92 21.82 -4.09
CA CYS A 18 10.75 21.59 -4.93
C CYS A 18 9.92 20.39 -4.42
N PRO A 19 9.07 20.56 -3.40
CA PRO A 19 8.26 19.46 -2.90
C PRO A 19 7.13 19.12 -3.88
N THR A 20 6.88 17.82 -4.05
CA THR A 20 5.72 17.27 -4.78
C THR A 20 5.00 16.26 -3.88
N PHE A 21 3.68 16.30 -3.86
CA PHE A 21 2.87 15.47 -2.96
C PHE A 21 2.07 14.43 -3.76
N LEU A 22 2.41 13.15 -3.54
CA LEU A 22 1.73 12.02 -4.17
C LEU A 22 0.72 11.39 -3.20
N ARG A 23 -0.57 11.59 -3.49
CA ARG A 23 -1.70 10.99 -2.76
C ARG A 23 -2.13 9.70 -3.44
N ASN A 24 -1.50 8.59 -3.07
CA ASN A 24 -1.81 7.29 -3.63
C ASN A 24 -3.27 6.88 -3.35
N ALA A 25 -3.92 6.28 -4.35
CA ALA A 25 -5.12 5.49 -4.13
C ALA A 25 -4.83 4.24 -3.25
N THR A 26 -5.79 3.34 -3.11
CA THR A 26 -5.56 2.11 -2.35
C THR A 26 -4.57 1.22 -3.09
N ALA A 27 -3.37 1.09 -2.54
CA ALA A 27 -2.31 0.29 -3.16
C ALA A 27 -2.67 -1.20 -3.22
N TYR A 28 -2.21 -1.88 -4.27
CA TYR A 28 -2.23 -3.33 -4.38
C TYR A 28 -1.02 -3.83 -5.19
N GLY A 29 -0.77 -5.14 -5.15
CA GLY A 29 0.32 -5.77 -5.88
C GLY A 29 1.38 -6.40 -4.98
N PRO A 30 2.30 -7.18 -5.57
CA PRO A 30 3.33 -7.91 -4.83
C PRO A 30 4.37 -6.95 -4.22
N SER A 31 4.79 -7.25 -2.99
CA SER A 31 5.83 -6.50 -2.30
C SER A 31 6.49 -7.40 -1.24
N PRO A 32 7.80 -7.23 -0.95
CA PRO A 32 8.45 -7.91 0.18
C PRO A 32 7.74 -7.66 1.52
N ARG A 33 7.03 -6.53 1.63
CA ARG A 33 6.18 -6.18 2.77
C ARG A 33 4.74 -5.93 2.31
N ILE A 34 4.16 -6.92 1.62
CA ILE A 34 2.78 -6.87 1.17
C ILE A 34 1.83 -6.57 2.33
N ARG A 35 0.86 -5.71 2.09
CA ARG A 35 -0.17 -5.37 3.06
C ARG A 35 -1.44 -6.14 2.75
N PHE A 36 -1.68 -7.21 3.51
CA PHE A 36 -2.91 -7.99 3.42
C PHE A 36 -4.10 -7.31 4.11
N ASP A 37 -3.89 -6.15 4.76
CA ASP A 37 -4.96 -5.28 5.23
C ASP A 37 -5.49 -4.31 4.16
N LEU A 38 -5.01 -4.41 2.91
CA LEU A 38 -5.53 -3.68 1.75
C LEU A 38 -6.46 -4.58 0.91
N VAL A 39 -7.55 -4.01 0.41
CA VAL A 39 -8.72 -4.76 -0.08
C VAL A 39 -8.37 -5.83 -1.13
N LEU A 40 -7.71 -5.48 -2.24
CA LEU A 40 -7.43 -6.46 -3.30
C LEU A 40 -6.44 -7.53 -2.81
N ASN A 41 -5.37 -7.12 -2.13
CA ASN A 41 -4.37 -8.05 -1.58
C ASN A 41 -5.01 -9.04 -0.59
N ASN A 42 -5.90 -8.57 0.28
CA ASN A 42 -6.64 -9.40 1.23
C ASN A 42 -7.49 -10.44 0.51
N LEU A 43 -8.31 -9.98 -0.44
CA LEU A 43 -9.22 -10.84 -1.20
C LEU A 43 -8.46 -11.91 -1.99
N ALA A 44 -7.33 -11.55 -2.62
CA ALA A 44 -6.46 -12.50 -3.31
C ALA A 44 -5.83 -13.51 -2.34
N GLY A 45 -5.43 -13.07 -1.14
CA GLY A 45 -4.90 -13.96 -0.09
C GLY A 45 -5.95 -14.94 0.44
N LEU A 46 -7.20 -14.49 0.65
CA LEU A 46 -8.32 -15.35 1.03
C LEU A 46 -8.67 -16.36 -0.06
N ALA A 47 -8.77 -15.89 -1.32
CA ALA A 47 -9.03 -16.76 -2.46
C ALA A 47 -7.95 -17.84 -2.62
N TRP A 48 -6.69 -17.50 -2.39
CA TRP A 48 -5.57 -18.45 -2.44
C TRP A 48 -5.57 -19.46 -1.28
N THR A 49 -5.73 -18.98 -0.05
CA THR A 49 -5.50 -19.79 1.15
C THR A 49 -6.72 -20.53 1.66
N ALA A 50 -7.93 -19.99 1.43
CA ALA A 50 -9.19 -20.55 1.90
C ALA A 50 -10.09 -21.02 0.75
N GLY A 51 -9.84 -20.61 -0.49
CA GLY A 51 -10.72 -20.91 -1.62
C GLY A 51 -12.07 -20.20 -1.54
N GLU A 52 -12.20 -19.17 -0.70
CA GLU A 52 -13.45 -18.44 -0.53
C GLU A 52 -13.24 -16.98 -0.15
N ILE A 53 -14.14 -16.14 -0.65
CA ILE A 53 -14.30 -14.74 -0.26
C ILE A 53 -15.70 -14.62 0.34
N ARG A 54 -15.77 -14.46 1.66
CA ARG A 54 -17.02 -14.22 2.40
C ARG A 54 -17.10 -12.77 2.83
N MET A 55 -17.84 -11.96 2.09
CA MET A 55 -18.09 -10.58 2.48
C MET A 55 -19.28 -10.50 3.43
N THR A 56 -19.11 -9.80 4.54
CA THR A 56 -20.20 -9.53 5.50
C THR A 56 -21.09 -8.37 5.05
N SER A 57 -20.62 -7.54 4.11
CA SER A 57 -21.36 -6.43 3.51
C SER A 57 -21.78 -6.72 2.07
N ASP A 58 -22.64 -5.86 1.51
CA ASP A 58 -23.06 -5.89 0.11
C ASP A 58 -21.96 -5.43 -0.88
N GLY A 59 -20.81 -5.00 -0.37
CA GLY A 59 -19.67 -4.53 -1.17
C GLY A 59 -19.94 -3.25 -1.98
N SER A 60 -20.97 -2.48 -1.63
CA SER A 60 -21.35 -1.24 -2.34
C SER A 60 -20.35 -0.07 -2.27
N PRO A 61 -19.49 0.09 -1.24
CA PRO A 61 -18.57 1.24 -1.17
C PRO A 61 -17.53 1.27 -2.29
N LEU A 62 -17.16 2.48 -2.72
CA LEU A 62 -16.11 2.71 -3.71
C LEU A 62 -14.72 2.73 -3.08
N ARG A 63 -13.76 2.11 -3.77
CA ARG A 63 -12.35 2.01 -3.45
C ARG A 63 -11.53 2.21 -4.73
N PRO A 64 -10.94 3.39 -4.94
CA PRO A 64 -9.95 3.55 -5.99
C PRO A 64 -8.72 2.70 -5.68
N LEU A 65 -8.21 2.01 -6.70
CA LEU A 65 -7.03 1.17 -6.62
C LEU A 65 -5.88 1.78 -7.43
N VAL A 66 -4.65 1.48 -7.03
CA VAL A 66 -3.45 1.76 -7.83
C VAL A 66 -2.41 0.67 -7.60
N HIS A 67 -1.79 0.17 -8.66
CA HIS A 67 -0.79 -0.88 -8.54
C HIS A 67 0.51 -0.32 -7.95
N VAL A 68 1.27 -1.15 -7.22
CA VAL A 68 2.55 -0.73 -6.62
C VAL A 68 3.57 -0.28 -7.68
N GLU A 69 3.60 -0.94 -8.85
CA GLU A 69 4.47 -0.52 -9.96
C GLU A 69 4.03 0.82 -10.56
N ASP A 70 2.72 1.09 -10.63
CA ASP A 70 2.22 2.39 -11.10
C ASP A 70 2.54 3.50 -10.07
N ILE A 71 2.54 3.20 -8.77
CA ILE A 71 3.04 4.13 -7.76
C ILE A 71 4.53 4.41 -7.98
N SER A 72 5.34 3.38 -8.22
CA SER A 72 6.77 3.54 -8.51
C SER A 72 7.01 4.38 -9.77
N GLU A 73 6.25 4.14 -10.84
CA GLU A 73 6.30 4.95 -12.06
C GLU A 73 5.98 6.42 -11.77
N ALA A 74 4.98 6.72 -10.92
CA ALA A 74 4.67 8.09 -10.54
C ALA A 74 5.85 8.80 -9.89
N PHE A 75 6.61 8.12 -9.04
CA PHE A 75 7.84 8.68 -8.46
C PHE A 75 8.89 8.94 -9.54
N CYS A 76 9.13 8.00 -10.46
CA CYS A 76 10.07 8.19 -11.57
C CYS A 76 9.67 9.41 -12.43
N CYS A 77 8.40 9.49 -12.84
CA CYS A 77 7.90 10.60 -13.65
C CYS A 77 8.02 11.95 -12.92
N VAL A 78 7.82 12.01 -11.60
CA VAL A 78 8.05 13.24 -10.83
C VAL A 78 9.52 13.64 -10.84
N LEU A 79 10.44 12.68 -10.67
CA LEU A 79 11.88 12.97 -10.66
C LEU A 79 12.42 13.43 -12.02
N GLU A 80 11.77 13.03 -13.12
CA GLU A 80 12.15 13.40 -14.49
C GLU A 80 11.39 14.64 -15.02
N ALA A 81 10.32 15.05 -14.37
CA ALA A 81 9.48 16.15 -14.82
C ALA A 81 10.13 17.53 -14.60
N PRO A 82 9.86 18.51 -15.48
CA PRO A 82 10.25 19.90 -15.26
C PRO A 82 9.73 20.45 -13.92
N GLU A 83 10.56 21.22 -13.20
CA GLU A 83 10.19 21.76 -11.89
C GLU A 83 8.91 22.60 -11.92
N ASP A 84 8.70 23.41 -12.96
CA ASP A 84 7.50 24.24 -13.12
C ASP A 84 6.20 23.44 -13.22
N VAL A 85 6.30 22.16 -13.61
CA VAL A 85 5.18 21.22 -13.69
C VAL A 85 4.86 20.57 -12.34
N ILE A 86 5.85 20.36 -11.48
CA ILE A 86 5.72 19.55 -10.25
C ILE A 86 5.83 20.36 -8.96
N HIS A 87 6.39 21.58 -9.01
CA HIS A 87 6.65 22.40 -7.84
C HIS A 87 5.37 22.70 -7.06
N CYS A 88 5.38 22.32 -5.78
CA CYS A 88 4.23 22.41 -4.86
C CYS A 88 2.96 21.76 -5.39
N GLN A 89 3.06 20.82 -6.34
CA GLN A 89 1.90 20.13 -6.87
C GLN A 89 1.49 18.96 -5.98
N VAL A 90 0.18 18.84 -5.79
CA VAL A 90 -0.46 17.64 -5.24
C VAL A 90 -1.08 16.84 -6.39
N PHE A 91 -0.72 15.57 -6.50
CA PHE A 91 -1.27 14.62 -7.46
C PHE A 91 -1.93 13.45 -6.74
N ASN A 92 -3.16 13.11 -7.13
CA ASN A 92 -3.74 11.81 -6.78
C ASN A 92 -3.11 10.78 -7.72
N VAL A 93 -2.51 9.71 -7.19
CA VAL A 93 -1.84 8.70 -8.02
C VAL A 93 -2.79 7.55 -8.29
N GLY A 94 -3.10 7.33 -9.57
CA GLY A 94 -4.04 6.34 -10.07
C GLY A 94 -4.66 6.76 -11.40
N ASP A 95 -5.75 6.10 -11.76
CA ASP A 95 -6.47 6.31 -13.02
C ASP A 95 -7.99 6.28 -12.76
N ASN A 96 -8.75 7.12 -13.47
CA ASN A 96 -10.20 7.21 -13.30
C ASN A 96 -10.92 5.88 -13.54
N ARG A 97 -10.37 5.00 -14.38
CA ARG A 97 -10.85 3.64 -14.67
C ARG A 97 -10.68 2.68 -13.49
N GLN A 98 -9.84 3.04 -12.51
CA GLN A 98 -9.51 2.20 -11.35
C GLN A 98 -10.36 2.54 -10.11
N ASN A 99 -11.50 3.22 -10.28
CA ASN A 99 -12.48 3.43 -9.22
C ASN A 99 -13.49 2.27 -9.20
N TYR A 100 -13.29 1.30 -8.29
CA TYR A 100 -14.15 0.12 -8.19
C TYR A 100 -15.04 0.15 -6.96
N ARG A 101 -16.17 -0.54 -7.01
CA ARG A 101 -16.87 -1.00 -5.81
C ARG A 101 -16.15 -2.20 -5.23
N VAL A 102 -16.20 -2.40 -3.91
CA VAL A 102 -15.57 -3.57 -3.28
C VAL A 102 -16.09 -4.88 -3.87
N ARG A 103 -17.37 -4.95 -4.21
CA ARG A 103 -17.94 -6.14 -4.88
C ARG A 103 -17.31 -6.43 -6.25
N GLU A 104 -17.00 -5.40 -7.03
CA GLU A 104 -16.36 -5.56 -8.34
C GLU A 104 -14.93 -6.10 -8.16
N ILE A 105 -14.22 -5.64 -7.12
CA ILE A 105 -12.90 -6.17 -6.78
C ILE A 105 -13.01 -7.66 -6.39
N ALA A 106 -14.01 -8.03 -5.58
CA ALA A 106 -14.24 -9.42 -5.19
C ALA A 106 -14.57 -10.32 -6.39
N ASP A 107 -15.43 -9.85 -7.30
CA ASP A 107 -15.78 -10.57 -8.53
C ASP A 107 -14.57 -10.73 -9.46
N ILE A 108 -13.74 -9.68 -9.61
CA ILE A 108 -12.49 -9.73 -10.39
C ILE A 108 -11.54 -10.77 -9.80
N VAL A 109 -11.32 -10.75 -8.48
CA VAL A 109 -10.44 -11.71 -7.80
C VAL A 109 -11.00 -13.13 -7.93
N GLY A 110 -12.29 -13.35 -7.67
CA GLY A 110 -12.93 -14.66 -7.82
C GLY A 110 -12.81 -15.22 -9.24
N GLY A 111 -12.92 -14.36 -10.26
CA GLY A 111 -12.74 -14.74 -11.66
C GLY A 111 -11.29 -15.10 -12.02
N VAL A 112 -10.29 -14.56 -11.33
CA VAL A 112 -8.87 -14.90 -11.52
C VAL A 112 -8.49 -16.18 -10.76
N PHE A 113 -8.96 -16.30 -9.51
CA PHE A 113 -8.71 -17.45 -8.65
C PHE A 113 -9.80 -18.50 -8.88
N THR A 114 -9.72 -19.19 -10.03
CA THR A 114 -10.69 -20.20 -10.45
C THR A 114 -10.97 -21.23 -9.34
N GLY A 115 -12.25 -21.43 -9.02
CA GLY A 115 -12.68 -22.30 -7.92
C GLY A 115 -12.89 -21.58 -6.58
N CYS A 116 -12.57 -20.28 -6.50
CA CYS A 116 -12.90 -19.47 -5.34
C CYS A 116 -14.40 -19.18 -5.27
N ASN A 117 -15.04 -19.49 -4.13
CA ASN A 117 -16.43 -19.15 -3.89
C ASN A 117 -16.56 -17.71 -3.34
N VAL A 118 -17.25 -16.83 -4.07
CA VAL A 118 -17.47 -15.44 -3.66
C VAL A 118 -18.91 -15.27 -3.19
N THR A 119 -19.09 -14.74 -1.98
CA THR A 119 -20.41 -14.50 -1.37
C THR A 119 -20.50 -13.10 -0.79
N PHE A 120 -21.70 -12.52 -0.83
CA PHE A 120 -21.99 -11.17 -0.34
C PHE A 120 -23.03 -11.20 0.77
N GLY A 121 -22.86 -10.33 1.75
CA GLY A 121 -23.80 -10.13 2.85
C GLY A 121 -24.83 -9.05 2.53
N GLN A 122 -25.57 -8.64 3.56
CA GLN A 122 -26.51 -7.53 3.48
C GLN A 122 -25.80 -6.19 3.62
N ASN A 123 -26.44 -5.11 3.18
CA ASN A 123 -25.93 -3.77 3.39
C ASN A 123 -25.89 -3.47 4.89
N ASN A 124 -24.68 -3.33 5.42
CA ASN A 124 -24.43 -3.07 6.83
C ASN A 124 -24.25 -1.56 7.14
N GLY A 125 -24.51 -0.69 6.16
CA GLY A 125 -24.37 0.75 6.30
C GLY A 125 -22.92 1.25 6.33
N ASP A 126 -21.94 0.52 5.77
CA ASP A 126 -20.56 1.02 5.65
C ASP A 126 -20.51 2.27 4.76
N LYS A 127 -20.40 3.44 5.40
CA LYS A 127 -20.37 4.76 4.74
C LYS A 127 -18.98 5.14 4.22
N ARG A 128 -17.95 4.35 4.49
CA ARG A 128 -16.59 4.66 4.03
C ARG A 128 -16.54 4.37 2.54
N SER A 129 -16.98 5.30 1.70
CA SER A 129 -16.97 5.20 0.24
C SER A 129 -16.34 6.48 -0.29
N TYR A 130 -15.40 6.36 -1.21
CA TYR A 130 -14.79 7.53 -1.84
C TYR A 130 -14.41 7.21 -3.28
N ARG A 131 -14.52 8.23 -4.14
CA ARG A 131 -14.10 8.21 -5.54
C ARG A 131 -13.05 9.29 -5.69
N VAL A 132 -12.02 9.01 -6.47
CA VAL A 132 -10.93 9.96 -6.71
C VAL A 132 -10.91 10.33 -8.18
N CYS A 133 -10.76 11.64 -8.43
CA CYS A 133 -10.44 12.16 -9.75
C CYS A 133 -8.91 12.17 -9.92
N PHE A 134 -8.46 11.60 -11.03
CA PHE A 134 -7.06 11.46 -11.39
C PHE A 134 -6.69 12.32 -12.62
N ASP A 135 -7.57 13.22 -13.06
CA ASP A 135 -7.36 14.03 -14.28
C ASP A 135 -6.04 14.80 -14.22
N LYS A 136 -5.73 15.40 -13.07
CA LYS A 136 -4.53 16.21 -12.88
C LYS A 136 -3.23 15.44 -13.10
N ILE A 137 -3.10 14.22 -12.56
CA ILE A 137 -1.85 13.46 -12.75
C ILE A 137 -1.73 12.99 -14.21
N ASN A 138 -2.85 12.59 -14.82
CA ASN A 138 -2.85 12.08 -16.19
C ASN A 138 -2.68 13.19 -17.25
N SER A 139 -3.01 14.44 -16.93
CA SER A 139 -2.85 15.57 -17.85
C SER A 139 -1.59 16.39 -17.62
N SER A 140 -1.13 16.47 -16.37
CA SER A 140 -0.04 17.38 -16.00
C SER A 140 1.29 16.68 -15.74
N LEU A 141 1.33 15.40 -15.32
CA LEU A 141 2.60 14.72 -15.07
C LEU A 141 3.07 13.98 -16.34
N PRO A 142 4.14 14.44 -17.01
CA PRO A 142 4.57 13.85 -18.28
C PRO A 142 4.99 12.40 -18.10
N GLY A 143 4.63 11.55 -19.08
CA GLY A 143 5.00 10.13 -19.10
C GLY A 143 4.17 9.22 -18.19
N PHE A 144 3.52 9.76 -17.16
CA PHE A 144 2.75 8.96 -16.21
C PHE A 144 1.51 8.32 -16.87
N ARG A 145 1.35 7.01 -16.65
CA ARG A 145 0.13 6.26 -16.95
C ARG A 145 0.08 4.99 -16.12
N CYS A 146 -1.10 4.65 -15.60
CA CYS A 146 -1.29 3.34 -15.00
C CYS A 146 -1.30 2.24 -16.07
N ARG A 147 -0.49 1.20 -15.87
CA ARG A 147 -0.34 0.08 -16.81
C ARG A 147 -1.11 -1.16 -16.37
N LEU A 148 -1.41 -1.28 -15.08
CA LEU A 148 -2.01 -2.48 -14.49
C LEU A 148 -3.38 -2.17 -13.89
N ASP A 149 -4.37 -2.96 -14.31
CA ASP A 149 -5.68 -2.98 -13.70
C ASP A 149 -5.83 -4.05 -12.60
N ALA A 150 -6.94 -3.97 -11.87
CA ALA A 150 -7.24 -4.89 -10.77
C ALA A 150 -7.20 -6.37 -11.20
N ARG A 151 -7.58 -6.70 -12.44
CA ARG A 151 -7.56 -8.08 -12.95
C ARG A 151 -6.12 -8.52 -13.21
N GLN A 152 -5.32 -7.69 -13.85
CA GLN A 152 -3.92 -7.97 -14.15
C GLN A 152 -3.11 -8.12 -12.86
N GLY A 153 -3.28 -7.24 -11.87
CA GLY A 153 -2.56 -7.39 -10.61
C GLY A 153 -3.10 -8.53 -9.73
N ALA A 154 -4.39 -8.87 -9.79
CA ALA A 154 -4.88 -10.10 -9.16
C ALA A 154 -4.23 -11.35 -9.79
N ALA A 155 -4.05 -11.38 -11.12
CA ALA A 155 -3.36 -12.47 -11.81
C ALA A 155 -1.87 -12.51 -11.44
N GLN A 156 -1.22 -11.35 -11.32
CA GLN A 156 0.16 -11.26 -10.83
C GLN A 156 0.30 -11.82 -9.41
N LEU A 157 -0.62 -11.48 -8.50
CA LEU A 157 -0.62 -12.04 -7.14
C LEU A 157 -0.82 -13.56 -7.14
N LEU A 158 -1.73 -14.09 -7.96
CA LEU A 158 -1.91 -15.54 -8.11
C LEU A 158 -0.60 -16.23 -8.52
N LEU A 159 0.12 -15.67 -9.49
CA LEU A 159 1.41 -16.21 -9.94
C LEU A 159 2.45 -16.19 -8.80
N VAL A 160 2.58 -15.06 -8.10
CA VAL A 160 3.52 -14.90 -6.98
C VAL A 160 3.19 -15.87 -5.84
N PHE A 161 1.92 -15.94 -5.42
CA PHE A 161 1.50 -16.84 -4.34
C PHE A 161 1.75 -18.31 -4.69
N ARG A 162 1.51 -18.70 -5.94
CA ARG A 162 1.82 -20.04 -6.44
C ARG A 162 3.31 -20.33 -6.42
N GLN A 163 4.14 -19.42 -6.95
CA GLN A 163 5.60 -19.58 -6.99
C GLN A 163 6.20 -19.72 -5.59
N LEU A 164 5.73 -18.90 -4.65
CA LEU A 164 6.17 -18.94 -3.25
C LEU A 164 5.55 -20.08 -2.44
N LYS A 165 4.59 -20.82 -3.01
CA LYS A 165 3.74 -21.77 -2.27
C LYS A 165 3.21 -21.14 -0.98
N MET A 166 2.71 -19.91 -1.08
CA MET A 166 2.35 -19.09 0.07
C MET A 166 1.37 -19.86 0.98
N SER A 167 1.76 -20.06 2.24
CA SER A 167 0.92 -20.76 3.20
C SER A 167 -0.10 -19.80 3.83
N ARG A 168 -1.13 -20.38 4.45
CA ARG A 168 -2.09 -19.63 5.28
C ARG A 168 -1.40 -18.93 6.46
N GLU A 169 -0.39 -19.56 7.05
CA GLU A 169 0.40 -18.97 8.13
C GLU A 169 1.09 -17.67 7.69
N VAL A 170 1.70 -17.65 6.49
CA VAL A 170 2.32 -16.45 5.93
C VAL A 170 1.28 -15.35 5.68
N PHE A 171 0.14 -15.71 5.09
CA PHE A 171 -0.96 -14.75 4.85
C PHE A 171 -1.48 -14.13 6.15
N GLU A 172 -1.66 -14.95 7.20
CA GLU A 172 -2.22 -14.50 8.48
C GLU A 172 -1.17 -13.84 9.39
N PHE A 173 0.12 -13.91 9.03
CA PHE A 173 1.22 -13.42 9.84
C PHE A 173 1.09 -11.92 10.13
N ARG A 174 1.27 -11.58 11.41
CA ARG A 174 0.97 -10.24 11.95
C ARG A 174 1.68 -9.08 11.24
N THR A 175 2.88 -9.29 10.69
CA THR A 175 3.67 -8.19 10.10
C THR A 175 3.08 -7.65 8.80
N PHE A 176 2.18 -8.39 8.16
CA PHE A 176 1.47 -7.99 6.94
C PHE A 176 0.10 -7.35 7.20
N THR A 177 -0.34 -7.30 8.46
CA THR A 177 -1.58 -6.66 8.89
C THR A 177 -1.28 -5.65 9.99
N ARG A 178 -1.41 -4.36 9.70
CA ARG A 178 -0.99 -3.29 10.64
C ARG A 178 -1.62 -3.44 12.03
N LEU A 179 -2.92 -3.73 12.10
CA LEU A 179 -3.63 -3.85 13.37
C LEU A 179 -3.07 -5.00 14.23
N LYS A 180 -2.92 -6.20 13.66
CA LYS A 180 -2.32 -7.36 14.33
C LYS A 180 -0.91 -7.06 14.87
N GLN A 181 -0.11 -6.32 14.10
CA GLN A 181 1.23 -5.91 14.55
C GLN A 181 1.17 -4.94 15.73
N LEU A 182 0.24 -3.97 15.71
CA LEU A 182 0.07 -3.03 16.81
C LEU A 182 -0.43 -3.72 18.08
N GLU A 183 -1.41 -4.63 17.96
CA GLU A 183 -1.92 -5.44 19.07
C GLU A 183 -0.80 -6.29 19.71
N TYR A 184 0.04 -6.91 18.87
CA TYR A 184 1.21 -7.65 19.34
C TYR A 184 2.19 -6.78 20.13
N LEU A 185 2.54 -5.59 19.60
CA LEU A 185 3.48 -4.68 20.26
C LEU A 185 2.91 -4.10 21.58
N LEU A 186 1.60 -3.82 21.62
CA LEU A 186 0.89 -3.41 22.83
C LEU A 186 0.89 -4.53 23.88
N GLY A 187 0.59 -5.77 23.47
CA GLY A 187 0.62 -6.94 24.34
C GLY A 187 2.00 -7.21 24.94
N LEU A 188 3.07 -6.92 24.19
CA LEU A 188 4.45 -6.99 24.67
C LEU A 188 4.90 -5.74 25.45
N SER A 189 4.03 -4.73 25.62
CA SER A 189 4.38 -3.44 26.22
C SER A 189 5.59 -2.74 25.57
N GLN A 190 5.88 -3.04 24.30
CA GLN A 190 6.93 -2.33 23.56
C GLN A 190 6.47 -0.92 23.14
N ILE A 191 5.15 -0.76 22.94
CA ILE A 191 4.52 0.53 22.70
C ILE A 191 3.44 0.83 23.76
N ASP A 192 3.12 2.10 23.97
CA ASP A 192 2.06 2.58 24.86
C ASP A 192 0.70 2.73 24.14
N SER A 193 -0.33 3.16 24.88
CA SER A 193 -1.68 3.42 24.36
C SER A 193 -1.77 4.58 23.36
N HIS A 194 -0.71 5.37 23.22
CA HIS A 194 -0.55 6.41 22.21
C HIS A 194 0.26 5.93 21.00
N PHE A 195 0.59 4.63 20.95
CA PHE A 195 1.40 3.98 19.93
C PHE A 195 2.85 4.50 19.85
N LEU A 196 3.41 4.95 20.98
CA LEU A 196 4.80 5.38 21.12
C LEU A 196 5.65 4.27 21.75
N TRP A 197 6.90 4.13 21.30
CA TRP A 197 7.87 3.19 21.87
C TRP A 197 8.23 3.56 23.31
N LYS A 198 8.12 2.60 24.25
CA LYS A 198 8.40 2.85 25.67
C LYS A 198 9.89 2.89 26.01
N ASN A 199 10.70 2.05 25.36
CA ASN A 199 12.14 1.97 25.58
C ASN A 199 12.87 2.35 24.29
N ARG A 200 13.01 3.64 24.00
CA ARG A 200 14.03 4.07 23.05
C ARG A 200 15.38 3.84 23.73
N SER A 201 16.19 2.90 23.23
CA SER A 201 17.64 3.01 23.45
C SER A 201 18.04 4.44 23.03
N PRO A 202 18.90 5.14 23.81
CA PRO A 202 19.32 6.48 23.43
C PRO A 202 19.84 6.47 22.00
N GLU A 203 19.49 7.49 21.21
CA GLU A 203 20.05 7.65 19.87
C GLU A 203 21.58 7.57 19.96
N PRO A 204 22.26 6.79 19.10
CA PRO A 204 23.71 6.90 19.01
C PRO A 204 24.02 8.36 18.71
N THR A 205 24.80 8.99 19.59
CA THR A 205 25.28 10.35 19.36
C THR A 205 26.00 10.39 18.01
N ALA A 206 25.92 11.54 17.33
CA ALA A 206 26.35 11.72 15.94
C ALA A 206 27.85 11.43 15.62
N GLY A 207 28.61 10.86 16.56
CA GLY A 207 29.98 10.37 16.38
C GLY A 207 30.16 8.85 16.38
N GLU A 208 29.17 8.04 16.80
CA GLU A 208 29.31 6.58 16.93
C GLU A 208 28.54 5.77 15.86
N GLY A 209 27.63 6.41 15.12
CA GLY A 209 26.73 5.74 14.17
C GLY A 209 27.37 5.15 12.91
N LEU A 210 28.63 5.50 12.58
CA LEU A 210 29.30 4.93 11.40
C LEU A 210 29.94 3.56 11.63
N SER A 211 30.23 3.16 12.88
CA SER A 211 30.86 1.85 13.15
C SER A 211 29.83 0.71 13.25
N VAL A 212 28.62 1.00 13.75
CA VAL A 212 27.60 -0.02 14.02
C VAL A 212 26.92 -0.51 12.73
N LEU A 213 26.79 0.35 11.71
CA LEU A 213 26.13 -0.02 10.46
C LEU A 213 26.95 -1.03 9.61
N PHE A 214 28.29 -0.99 9.72
CA PHE A 214 29.18 -1.94 9.04
C PHE A 214 29.30 -3.29 9.76
N ALA A 215 29.18 -3.34 11.09
CA ALA A 215 29.24 -4.59 11.84
C ALA A 215 27.99 -5.49 11.58
N ALA A 216 26.81 -4.88 11.44
CA ALA A 216 25.57 -5.61 11.17
C ALA A 216 25.51 -6.21 9.76
N THR A 217 26.22 -5.63 8.78
CA THR A 217 26.31 -6.17 7.40
C THR A 217 27.37 -7.25 7.25
N ALA A 218 28.43 -7.25 8.08
CA ALA A 218 29.46 -8.29 8.08
C ALA A 218 29.00 -9.61 8.74
N ALA A 219 28.19 -9.54 9.80
CA ALA A 219 27.68 -10.74 10.48
C ALA A 219 26.64 -11.53 9.64
N ALA A 220 25.99 -10.89 8.66
CA ALA A 220 25.00 -11.54 7.78
C ALA A 220 25.62 -12.19 6.51
N ARG A 221 26.95 -12.12 6.32
CA ARG A 221 27.66 -12.75 5.18
C ARG A 221 28.63 -13.87 5.60
N GLY A 222 28.54 -14.35 6.83
CA GLY A 222 29.43 -15.39 7.39
C GLY A 222 28.75 -16.71 7.74
N SER A 223 27.62 -17.06 7.12
CA SER A 223 26.98 -18.37 7.28
C SER A 223 26.15 -18.72 6.05
N LEU A 224 26.85 -18.94 4.93
CA LEU A 224 26.56 -19.91 3.87
C LEU A 224 27.87 -20.17 3.13
#